data_AF-A0A136JEM8-F1
#
_entry.id   AF-A0A136JEM8-F1
#
_cell.length_a   1.000
_cell.length_b   1.000
_cell.length_c   1.000
_cell.angle_alpha   90.00
_cell.angle_beta   90.00
_cell.angle_gamma   90.00
#
_symmetry.space_group_name_H-M   'P 1'
#
loop_
_entity.id
_entity.type
_entity.pdbx_description
1 polymer ?
#
loop_
_entity_poly.entity_id
_entity_poly.type
_entity_poly.pdbx_seq_one_letter_code
_entity_poly.pdbx_strand_id
1 'polypeptide(L)'
;MPPALNQHESSNLTTGGSSSSHDDEERTALLGYGPRRFKRFFSGFVDFAFSGNVLDVAFGLILASAFTTVTTSLVNDILLPPISVIFPLDRNMQEKFAVLKQGPRYEETGGYTTIEQAVTDGAVILAYGKFLAHVINFLSMGFVLYGIAWAYQTASKEPMIRRQVKCRYCRKWINEKASRCVNCSSWQDGREDIVP
;
A
#
# COMPACT_ATOMS: atom_id res chain seq x y z
N MET A 1 -41.94 13.46 11.44
CA MET A 1 -43.13 13.47 10.55
C MET A 1 -43.19 14.80 9.82
N PRO A 2 -43.04 14.80 8.50
CA PRO A 2 -43.81 15.70 7.62
C PRO A 2 -44.83 14.90 6.78
N PRO A 3 -45.94 15.53 6.34
CA PRO A 3 -47.09 14.86 5.73
C PRO A 3 -46.98 14.61 4.22
N ALA A 4 -47.93 13.80 3.73
CA ALA A 4 -47.95 13.09 2.46
C ALA A 4 -48.79 13.76 1.35
N LEU A 5 -48.54 13.27 0.12
CA LEU A 5 -49.38 13.22 -1.09
C LEU A 5 -49.84 14.53 -1.79
N ASN A 6 -49.59 14.61 -3.10
CA ASN A 6 -50.69 14.51 -4.07
C ASN A 6 -50.18 14.17 -5.48
N GLN A 7 -50.76 13.11 -6.03
CA GLN A 7 -50.73 12.71 -7.44
C GLN A 7 -51.78 13.54 -8.19
N HIS A 8 -51.43 14.04 -9.38
CA HIS A 8 -52.43 14.42 -10.37
C HIS A 8 -52.05 13.84 -11.72
N GLU A 9 -53.13 13.43 -12.38
CA GLU A 9 -53.25 12.46 -13.44
C GLU A 9 -53.35 13.15 -14.81
N SER A 10 -52.69 12.53 -15.78
CA SER A 10 -52.90 12.43 -17.22
C SER A 10 -54.02 13.23 -17.91
N SER A 11 -53.70 13.86 -19.05
CA SER A 11 -54.48 13.65 -20.30
C SER A 11 -53.88 14.34 -21.54
N ASN A 12 -53.68 13.50 -22.58
CA ASN A 12 -53.92 13.74 -24.02
C ASN A 12 -53.03 14.70 -24.82
N LEU A 13 -52.26 14.12 -25.74
CA LEU A 13 -52.33 14.52 -27.16
C LEU A 13 -51.94 13.35 -28.09
N THR A 14 -52.95 12.69 -28.65
CA THR A 14 -52.84 11.82 -29.82
C THR A 14 -53.62 12.45 -30.97
N THR A 15 -52.92 12.90 -32.01
CA THR A 15 -53.49 13.11 -33.35
C THR A 15 -52.41 12.90 -34.39
N GLY A 16 -52.69 12.07 -35.40
CA GLY A 16 -51.96 12.06 -36.68
C GLY A 16 -51.34 10.72 -37.01
N GLY A 17 -52.02 9.94 -37.86
CA GLY A 17 -51.50 8.69 -38.41
C GLY A 17 -50.54 8.86 -39.58
N SER A 18 -49.73 7.83 -39.81
CA SER A 18 -49.30 7.41 -41.15
C SER A 18 -48.76 5.98 -41.04
N SER A 19 -49.53 5.05 -41.59
CA SER A 19 -49.18 3.66 -41.79
C SER A 19 -48.16 3.52 -42.91
N SER A 20 -46.86 3.58 -42.62
CA SER A 20 -45.80 3.06 -43.52
C SER A 20 -44.39 3.02 -42.92
N SER A 21 -44.22 3.01 -41.59
CA SER A 21 -42.89 3.08 -40.94
C SER A 21 -42.59 1.94 -39.97
N HIS A 22 -43.37 0.86 -40.00
CA HIS A 22 -43.24 -0.23 -39.03
C HIS A 22 -42.05 -1.18 -39.28
N ASP A 23 -41.39 -1.12 -40.44
CA ASP A 23 -40.30 -2.05 -40.78
C ASP A 23 -38.89 -1.46 -40.59
N ASP A 24 -38.76 -0.13 -40.43
CA ASP A 24 -37.46 0.55 -40.25
C ASP A 24 -37.06 0.72 -38.78
N GLU A 25 -38.04 0.79 -37.87
CA GLU A 25 -37.81 0.89 -36.41
C GLU A 25 -37.34 -0.44 -35.81
N GLU A 26 -37.77 -1.58 -36.38
CA GLU A 26 -37.34 -2.90 -35.94
C GLU A 26 -35.91 -3.23 -36.41
N ARG A 27 -35.51 -2.78 -37.61
CA ARG A 27 -34.14 -2.92 -38.14
C ARG A 27 -33.12 -2.07 -37.38
N THR A 28 -33.53 -0.94 -36.82
CA THR A 28 -32.67 -0.09 -35.97
C THR A 28 -32.54 -0.62 -34.54
N ALA A 29 -33.47 -1.45 -34.06
CA ALA A 29 -33.35 -2.16 -32.78
C ALA A 29 -32.37 -3.35 -32.84
N LEU A 30 -32.25 -4.00 -34.01
CA LEU A 30 -31.41 -5.20 -34.18
C LEU A 30 -29.92 -4.91 -34.38
N LEU A 31 -29.53 -3.67 -34.68
CA LEU A 31 -28.12 -3.24 -34.77
C LEU A 31 -27.55 -2.74 -33.43
N GLY A 32 -28.34 -2.73 -32.37
CA GLY A 32 -28.00 -2.14 -31.07
C GLY A 32 -27.46 -3.10 -30.00
N TYR A 33 -27.18 -4.37 -30.32
CA TYR A 33 -26.73 -5.36 -29.33
C TYR A 33 -25.20 -5.55 -29.35
N GLY A 34 -24.48 -4.46 -29.02
CA GLY A 34 -23.09 -4.44 -28.57
C GLY A 34 -22.97 -4.37 -27.03
N PRO A 35 -21.79 -4.57 -26.43
CA PRO A 35 -21.58 -5.30 -25.17
C PRO A 35 -22.00 -4.53 -23.90
N ARG A 36 -23.29 -4.51 -23.58
CA ARG A 36 -23.81 -3.85 -22.35
C ARG A 36 -23.39 -4.57 -21.05
N ARG A 37 -23.16 -5.89 -21.09
CA ARG A 37 -22.71 -6.68 -19.93
C ARG A 37 -21.35 -6.21 -19.43
N PHE A 38 -20.38 -6.05 -20.33
CA PHE A 38 -19.01 -5.68 -19.97
C PHE A 38 -18.94 -4.25 -19.41
N LYS A 39 -19.77 -3.33 -19.90
CA LYS A 39 -19.86 -1.96 -19.38
C LYS A 39 -20.38 -1.91 -17.93
N ARG A 40 -21.32 -2.79 -17.55
CA ARG A 40 -21.81 -2.90 -16.15
C ARG A 40 -20.80 -3.55 -15.22
N PHE A 41 -20.08 -4.56 -15.68
CA PHE A 41 -18.99 -5.15 -14.90
C PHE A 41 -17.84 -4.16 -14.71
N PHE A 42 -17.47 -3.42 -15.76
CA PHE A 42 -16.42 -2.41 -15.69
C PHE A 42 -16.81 -1.22 -14.81
N SER A 43 -18.05 -0.71 -14.91
CA SER A 43 -18.53 0.35 -14.02
C SER A 43 -18.58 -0.12 -12.56
N GLY A 44 -19.06 -1.35 -12.30
CA GLY A 44 -19.08 -1.91 -10.95
C GLY A 44 -17.69 -2.19 -10.39
N PHE A 45 -16.73 -2.58 -11.24
CA PHE A 45 -15.34 -2.74 -10.85
C PHE A 45 -14.68 -1.40 -10.54
N VAL A 46 -14.93 -0.38 -11.35
CA VAL A 46 -14.47 1.00 -11.12
C VAL A 46 -15.02 1.51 -9.79
N ASP A 47 -16.32 1.40 -9.54
CA ASP A 47 -16.93 1.82 -8.27
C ASP A 47 -16.38 1.05 -7.05
N PHE A 48 -16.07 -0.24 -7.22
CA PHE A 48 -15.41 -1.05 -6.20
C PHE A 48 -13.94 -0.65 -5.97
N ALA A 49 -13.16 -0.42 -7.03
CA ALA A 49 -11.75 -0.04 -6.94
C ALA A 49 -11.55 1.36 -6.36
N PHE A 50 -12.47 2.29 -6.65
CA PHE A 50 -12.49 3.64 -6.09
C PHE A 50 -13.16 3.72 -4.71
N SER A 51 -13.57 2.59 -4.14
CA SER A 51 -14.01 2.56 -2.75
C SER A 51 -12.84 2.90 -1.82
N GLY A 52 -12.98 3.95 -1.00
CA GLY A 52 -11.89 4.50 -0.17
C GLY A 52 -11.18 3.46 0.71
N ASN A 53 -11.91 2.47 1.24
CA ASN A 53 -11.33 1.40 2.05
C ASN A 53 -10.33 0.51 1.27
N VAL A 54 -10.54 0.29 -0.04
CA VAL A 54 -9.63 -0.51 -0.87
C VAL A 54 -8.44 0.34 -1.33
N LEU A 55 -8.72 1.60 -1.67
CA LEU A 55 -7.73 2.54 -2.17
C LEU A 55 -6.65 2.84 -1.12
N ASP A 56 -7.02 3.02 0.15
CA ASP A 56 -6.08 3.28 1.24
C ASP A 56 -5.13 2.10 1.48
N VAL A 57 -5.65 0.86 1.40
CA VAL A 57 -4.84 -0.35 1.51
C VAL A 57 -3.88 -0.49 0.32
N ALA A 58 -4.36 -0.19 -0.89
CA ALA A 58 -3.53 -0.24 -2.10
C ALA A 58 -2.38 0.78 -2.05
N PHE A 59 -2.65 2.02 -1.64
CA PHE A 59 -1.60 3.02 -1.46
C PHE A 59 -0.57 2.61 -0.40
N GLY A 60 -1.02 2.01 0.71
CA GLY A 60 -0.12 1.46 1.73
C GLY A 60 0.87 0.42 1.17
N LEU A 61 0.41 -0.51 0.34
CA LEU A 61 1.25 -1.54 -0.27
C LEU A 61 2.24 -0.98 -1.30
N ILE A 62 1.81 -0.02 -2.11
CA ILE A 62 2.68 0.63 -3.11
C ILE A 62 3.80 1.39 -2.41
N LEU A 63 3.48 2.19 -1.39
CA LEU A 63 4.47 2.92 -0.61
C LEU A 63 5.42 1.96 0.13
N ALA A 64 4.92 0.87 0.70
CA ALA A 64 5.75 -0.14 1.37
C ALA A 64 6.76 -0.82 0.41
N SER A 65 6.32 -1.19 -0.79
CA SER A 65 7.19 -1.85 -1.78
C SER A 65 8.25 -0.91 -2.37
N ALA A 66 7.87 0.33 -2.67
CA ALA A 66 8.80 1.36 -3.12
C ALA A 66 9.85 1.67 -2.05
N PHE A 67 9.42 1.86 -0.79
CA PHE A 67 10.32 2.14 0.32
C PHE A 67 11.31 0.99 0.59
N THR A 68 10.85 -0.26 0.50
CA THR A 68 11.72 -1.43 0.66
C THR A 68 12.82 -1.46 -0.40
N THR A 69 12.49 -1.15 -1.66
CA THR A 69 13.45 -1.08 -2.77
C THR A 69 14.51 0.01 -2.54
N VAL A 70 14.08 1.22 -2.14
CA VAL A 70 15.01 2.34 -1.86
C VAL A 70 15.95 1.99 -0.71
N THR A 71 15.42 1.41 0.37
CA THR A 71 16.23 1.04 1.52
C THR A 71 17.21 -0.09 1.18
N THR A 72 16.79 -1.05 0.33
CA THR A 72 17.65 -2.14 -0.14
C THR A 72 18.80 -1.62 -1.02
N SER A 73 18.54 -0.68 -1.92
CA SER A 73 19.58 -0.06 -2.76
C SER A 73 20.54 0.79 -1.91
N LEU A 74 20.05 1.57 -0.95
CA LEU A 74 20.90 2.32 -0.03
C LEU A 74 21.85 1.41 0.76
N VAL A 75 21.36 0.26 1.23
CA VAL A 75 22.20 -0.72 1.92
C VAL A 75 23.22 -1.33 0.97
N ASN A 76 22.77 -1.90 -0.15
CA ASN A 76 23.64 -2.67 -1.03
C ASN A 76 24.67 -1.81 -1.76
N ASP A 77 24.27 -0.62 -2.20
CA ASP A 77 25.04 0.22 -3.11
C ASP A 77 25.86 1.28 -2.37
N ILE A 78 25.44 1.70 -1.17
CA ILE A 78 26.10 2.77 -0.41
C ILE A 78 26.72 2.28 0.90
N LEU A 79 26.07 1.38 1.66
CA LEU A 79 26.61 0.92 2.95
C LEU A 79 27.54 -0.29 2.85
N LEU A 80 27.25 -1.27 1.99
CA LEU A 80 28.13 -2.43 1.84
C LEU A 80 29.55 -2.07 1.33
N PRO A 81 29.75 -1.13 0.39
CA PRO A 81 31.09 -0.83 -0.12
C PRO A 81 32.06 -0.32 0.96
N PRO A 82 31.72 0.66 1.81
CA PRO A 82 32.59 1.09 2.91
C PRO A 82 32.75 0.03 4.00
N ILE A 83 31.67 -0.69 4.34
CA ILE A 83 31.72 -1.75 5.37
C ILE A 83 32.68 -2.87 4.94
N SER A 84 32.68 -3.25 3.65
CA SER A 84 33.57 -4.28 3.11
C SER A 84 35.06 -3.91 3.10
N VAL A 85 35.38 -2.61 3.21
CA VAL A 85 36.77 -2.14 3.27
C VAL A 85 37.22 -2.03 4.73
N ILE A 86 36.32 -1.63 5.64
CA ILE A 86 36.63 -1.40 7.05
C ILE A 86 36.63 -2.71 7.84
N PHE A 87 35.64 -3.56 7.63
CA PHE A 87 35.71 -4.94 8.04
C PHE A 87 36.33 -5.72 6.89
N PRO A 88 37.42 -6.50 7.08
CA PRO A 88 38.00 -7.37 6.06
C PRO A 88 37.09 -8.58 5.79
N LEU A 89 35.83 -8.31 5.46
CA LEU A 89 34.87 -9.24 4.92
C LEU A 89 34.99 -9.14 3.41
N ASP A 90 35.57 -10.16 2.78
CA ASP A 90 35.63 -10.28 1.32
C ASP A 90 34.25 -9.96 0.70
N ARG A 91 34.21 -9.11 -0.34
CA ARG A 91 32.96 -8.84 -1.06
C ARG A 91 32.33 -10.10 -1.65
N ASN A 92 33.13 -11.14 -1.91
CA ASN A 92 32.66 -12.46 -2.32
C ASN A 92 32.16 -13.33 -1.16
N MET A 93 31.78 -12.75 -0.02
CA MET A 93 31.12 -13.52 1.04
C MET A 93 29.85 -14.21 0.53
N GLN A 94 29.16 -13.62 -0.45
CA GLN A 94 28.00 -14.22 -1.13
C GLN A 94 28.36 -15.52 -1.88
N GLU A 95 29.58 -15.60 -2.43
CA GLU A 95 30.12 -16.75 -3.15
C GLU A 95 30.82 -17.76 -2.22
N LYS A 96 30.81 -17.53 -0.91
CA LYS A 96 31.25 -18.56 0.04
C LYS A 96 30.16 -19.61 0.18
N PHE A 97 30.41 -20.76 -0.43
CA PHE A 97 29.51 -21.90 -0.38
C PHE A 97 30.28 -23.18 -0.05
N ALA A 98 29.62 -24.08 0.69
CA ALA A 98 30.16 -25.39 1.02
C ALA A 98 29.49 -26.44 0.12
N VAL A 99 30.28 -27.18 -0.67
CA VAL A 99 29.79 -28.27 -1.52
C VAL A 99 29.71 -29.53 -0.66
N LEU A 100 28.51 -30.09 -0.47
CA LEU A 100 28.33 -31.35 0.29
C LEU A 100 28.32 -32.57 -0.61
N LYS A 101 27.80 -32.40 -1.84
CA LYS A 101 27.81 -33.46 -2.84
C LYS A 101 28.30 -32.88 -4.17
N GLN A 102 29.37 -33.49 -4.66
CA GLN A 102 30.03 -33.14 -5.91
C GLN A 102 29.12 -33.47 -7.09
N GLY A 103 29.06 -32.59 -8.09
CA GLY A 103 28.39 -32.85 -9.36
C GLY A 103 29.26 -33.67 -10.32
N PRO A 104 28.73 -34.11 -11.48
CA PRO A 104 29.45 -34.93 -12.45
C PRO A 104 30.67 -34.23 -13.10
N ARG A 105 30.74 -32.90 -13.03
CA ARG A 105 31.80 -32.05 -13.57
C ARG A 105 32.62 -31.35 -12.46
N TYR A 106 32.74 -31.98 -11.31
CA TYR A 106 33.58 -31.46 -10.24
C TYR A 106 35.06 -31.59 -10.61
N GLU A 107 35.77 -30.46 -10.71
CA GLU A 107 37.20 -30.41 -10.97
C GLU A 107 37.97 -30.41 -9.63
N GLU A 108 38.71 -31.48 -9.34
CA GLU A 108 39.36 -31.71 -8.03
C GLU A 108 40.36 -30.63 -7.60
N THR A 109 40.94 -29.89 -8.56
CA THR A 109 42.00 -28.90 -8.32
C THR A 109 41.49 -27.47 -8.18
N GLY A 110 40.27 -27.17 -8.63
CA GLY A 110 39.72 -25.81 -8.68
C GLY A 110 38.34 -25.64 -8.05
N GLY A 111 37.62 -26.74 -7.78
CA GLY A 111 36.24 -26.70 -7.30
C GLY A 111 35.32 -25.89 -8.21
N TYR A 112 34.19 -25.46 -7.65
CA TYR A 112 33.32 -24.50 -8.34
C TYR A 112 33.75 -23.08 -7.98
N THR A 113 33.90 -22.23 -9.00
CA THR A 113 34.27 -20.82 -8.80
C THR A 113 33.05 -19.93 -8.55
N THR A 114 31.86 -20.37 -8.99
CA THR A 114 30.60 -19.66 -8.78
C THR A 114 29.50 -20.60 -8.29
N ILE A 115 28.55 -20.04 -7.53
CA ILE A 115 27.37 -20.79 -7.07
C ILE A 115 26.52 -21.27 -8.26
N GLU A 116 26.47 -20.46 -9.32
CA GLU A 116 25.66 -20.77 -10.51
C GLU A 116 26.17 -22.02 -11.23
N GLN A 117 27.50 -22.17 -11.39
CA GLN A 117 28.11 -23.37 -11.98
C GLN A 117 27.82 -24.62 -11.15
N ALA A 118 27.93 -24.49 -9.83
CA ALA A 118 27.70 -25.61 -8.93
C ALA A 118 26.22 -26.06 -8.96
N VAL A 119 25.28 -25.12 -9.07
CA VAL A 119 23.85 -25.42 -9.19
C VAL A 119 23.51 -26.06 -10.54
N THR A 120 24.10 -25.58 -11.65
CA THR A 120 23.87 -26.17 -12.98
C THR A 120 24.38 -27.60 -13.09
N ASP A 121 25.43 -27.93 -12.35
CA ASP A 121 25.98 -29.29 -12.29
C ASP A 121 25.22 -30.23 -11.35
N GLY A 122 24.17 -29.73 -10.68
CA GLY A 122 23.37 -30.51 -9.73
C GLY A 122 24.14 -30.85 -8.45
N ALA A 123 25.21 -30.12 -8.14
CA ALA A 123 25.91 -30.26 -6.87
C ALA A 123 25.01 -29.76 -5.72
N VAL A 124 25.02 -30.47 -4.60
CA VAL A 124 24.27 -30.04 -3.40
C VAL A 124 25.16 -29.10 -2.62
N ILE A 125 24.77 -27.84 -2.54
CA ILE A 125 25.58 -26.74 -2.01
C ILE A 125 24.85 -26.07 -0.84
N LEU A 126 25.56 -25.82 0.25
CA LEU A 126 25.15 -24.89 1.30
C LEU A 126 25.76 -23.52 1.03
N ALA A 127 25.00 -22.63 0.40
CA ALA A 127 25.38 -21.24 0.15
C ALA A 127 25.17 -20.37 1.41
N TYR A 128 25.98 -20.60 2.45
CA TYR A 128 25.92 -19.85 3.71
C TYR A 128 26.24 -18.36 3.51
N GLY A 129 27.05 -18.05 2.49
CA GLY A 129 27.37 -16.70 2.06
C GLY A 129 26.15 -15.83 1.72
N LYS A 130 25.24 -16.38 0.90
CA LYS A 130 24.01 -15.70 0.49
C LYS A 130 23.07 -15.48 1.69
N PHE A 131 22.96 -16.47 2.57
CA PHE A 131 22.18 -16.33 3.80
C PHE A 131 22.71 -15.21 4.71
N LEU A 132 24.03 -15.17 4.95
CA LEU A 132 24.63 -14.15 5.79
C LEU A 132 24.50 -12.74 5.19
N ALA A 133 24.59 -12.62 3.86
CA ALA A 133 24.31 -11.36 3.17
C ALA A 133 22.86 -10.88 3.40
N HIS A 134 21.87 -11.78 3.32
CA HIS A 134 20.48 -11.44 3.62
C HIS A 134 20.27 -11.05 5.09
N VAL A 135 20.96 -11.70 6.03
CA VAL A 135 20.93 -11.35 7.46
C VAL A 135 21.52 -9.96 7.69
N ILE A 136 22.67 -9.65 7.09
CA ILE A 136 23.28 -8.32 7.18
C ILE A 136 22.36 -7.25 6.59
N ASN A 137 21.72 -7.53 5.46
CA ASN A 137 20.78 -6.61 4.83
C ASN A 137 19.53 -6.36 5.69
N PHE A 138 19.04 -7.38 6.40
CA PHE A 138 17.94 -7.22 7.35
C PHE A 138 18.33 -6.35 8.56
N LEU A 139 19.49 -6.62 9.15
CA LEU A 139 20.03 -5.84 10.28
C LEU A 139 20.29 -4.37 9.88
N SER A 140 20.87 -4.15 8.71
CA SER A 140 21.18 -2.80 8.22
C SER A 140 19.93 -2.03 7.82
N MET A 141 18.90 -2.68 7.25
CA MET A 141 17.59 -2.05 7.00
C MET A 141 16.97 -1.52 8.31
N GLY A 142 17.04 -2.31 9.39
CA GLY A 142 16.63 -1.88 10.72
C GLY A 142 17.43 -0.68 11.23
N PHE A 143 18.76 -0.69 11.03
CA PHE A 143 19.64 0.41 11.42
C PHE A 143 19.36 1.70 10.65
N VAL A 144 19.09 1.62 9.34
CA VAL A 144 18.72 2.76 8.50
C VAL A 144 17.38 3.35 8.95
N LEU A 145 16.37 2.51 9.16
CA LEU A 145 15.06 2.95 9.66
C LEU A 145 15.17 3.66 11.01
N TYR A 146 15.97 3.09 11.91
CA TYR A 146 16.29 3.72 13.19
C TYR A 146 17.02 5.05 13.02
N GLY A 147 18.01 5.11 12.11
CA GLY A 147 18.75 6.34 11.80
C GLY A 147 17.85 7.46 11.30
N ILE A 148 16.89 7.15 10.42
CA ILE A 148 15.90 8.12 9.93
C ILE A 148 14.98 8.57 11.08
N ALA A 149 14.47 7.63 11.88
CA ALA A 149 13.62 7.96 13.02
C ALA A 149 14.35 8.85 14.02
N TRP A 150 15.62 8.54 14.31
CA TRP A 150 16.48 9.33 15.18
C TRP A 150 16.77 10.72 14.61
N ALA A 151 17.10 10.82 13.32
CA ALA A 151 17.30 12.09 12.63
C ALA A 151 16.03 12.94 12.66
N TYR A 152 14.87 12.32 12.40
CA TYR A 152 13.58 12.98 12.46
C TYR A 152 13.23 13.44 13.87
N GLN A 153 13.46 12.62 14.89
CA GLN A 153 13.25 12.97 16.30
C GLN A 153 14.15 14.15 16.74
N THR A 154 15.36 14.20 16.18
CA THR A 154 16.34 15.27 16.47
C THR A 154 15.98 16.57 15.76
N ALA A 155 15.54 16.48 14.50
CA ALA A 155 15.17 17.63 13.67
C ALA A 155 13.78 18.19 13.99
N SER A 156 12.81 17.33 14.28
CA SER A 156 11.41 17.69 14.51
C SER A 156 11.10 17.65 16.01
N LYS A 157 11.29 18.78 16.70
CA LYS A 157 10.93 18.94 18.12
C LYS A 157 9.45 19.30 18.36
N GLU A 158 8.64 19.39 17.31
CA GLU A 158 7.21 19.66 17.44
C GLU A 158 6.40 18.35 17.36
N PRO A 159 5.66 17.96 18.41
CA PRO A 159 4.79 16.79 18.34
C PRO A 159 3.66 17.08 17.34
N MET A 160 3.78 16.53 16.13
CA MET A 160 2.80 16.65 15.05
C MET A 160 1.46 16.00 15.44
N ILE A 161 1.49 15.02 16.33
CA ILE A 161 0.28 14.41 16.89
C ILE A 161 -0.34 15.40 17.87
N ARG A 162 -1.30 16.18 17.38
CA ARG A 162 -2.24 16.91 18.24
C ARG A 162 -2.94 15.86 19.11
N ARG A 163 -2.50 15.72 20.37
CA ARG A 163 -3.14 14.83 21.33
C ARG A 163 -4.62 15.20 21.41
N GLN A 164 -5.46 14.22 21.11
CA GLN A 164 -6.90 14.38 21.21
C GLN A 164 -7.36 13.86 22.56
N VAL A 165 -8.11 14.68 23.29
CA VAL A 165 -8.73 14.32 24.56
C VAL A 165 -10.24 14.21 24.36
N LYS A 166 -10.90 13.32 25.11
CA LYS A 166 -12.37 13.28 25.11
C LYS A 166 -12.91 14.46 25.90
N CYS A 167 -13.85 15.20 25.32
CA CYS A 167 -14.59 16.21 26.04
C CYS A 167 -15.40 15.58 27.19
N ARG A 168 -15.41 16.20 28.39
CA ARG A 168 -16.10 15.66 29.58
C ARG A 168 -17.62 15.59 29.40
N TYR A 169 -18.19 16.52 28.65
CA TYR A 169 -19.64 16.66 28.44
C TYR A 169 -20.15 15.80 27.28
N CYS A 170 -19.67 16.05 26.05
CA CYS A 170 -20.18 15.37 24.85
C CYS A 170 -19.46 14.08 24.47
N ARG A 171 -18.35 13.73 25.16
CA ARG A 171 -17.51 12.53 24.91
C ARG A 171 -16.91 12.42 23.50
N LYS A 172 -17.07 13.45 22.65
CA LYS A 172 -16.39 13.53 21.34
C LYS A 172 -14.92 13.90 21.53
N TRP A 173 -14.08 13.48 20.59
CA TRP A 173 -12.66 13.79 20.55
C TRP A 173 -12.44 15.26 20.17
N ILE A 174 -11.66 15.97 20.98
CA ILE A 174 -11.27 17.37 20.76
C ILE A 174 -9.76 17.51 20.89
N ASN A 175 -9.19 18.57 20.33
CA ASN A 175 -7.77 18.90 20.49
C ASN A 175 -7.49 19.29 21.96
N GLU A 176 -6.42 18.76 22.56
CA GLU A 176 -6.00 19.09 23.92
C GLU A 176 -5.80 20.59 24.17
N LYS A 177 -5.39 21.34 23.14
CA LYS A 177 -5.20 22.80 23.25
C LYS A 177 -6.47 23.62 23.01
N ALA A 178 -7.63 22.99 22.82
CA ALA A 178 -8.89 23.70 22.60
C ALA A 178 -9.50 24.15 23.94
N SER A 179 -9.64 25.46 24.13
CA SER A 179 -10.34 26.04 25.30
C SER A 179 -11.84 25.76 25.29
N ARG A 180 -12.43 25.56 24.10
CA ARG A 180 -13.86 25.32 23.91
C ARG A 180 -14.11 24.12 22.99
N CYS A 181 -15.06 23.28 23.37
CA CYS A 181 -15.46 22.14 22.55
C CYS A 181 -16.25 22.62 21.31
N VAL A 182 -15.83 22.21 20.10
CA VAL A 182 -16.54 22.55 18.85
C VAL A 182 -17.95 21.96 18.80
N ASN A 183 -18.17 20.79 19.40
CA ASN A 183 -19.42 20.06 19.25
C ASN A 183 -20.50 20.41 20.29
N CYS A 184 -20.11 20.77 21.51
CA CYS A 184 -21.06 21.13 22.57
C CYS A 184 -20.85 22.52 23.17
N SER A 185 -19.87 23.28 22.68
CA SER A 185 -19.53 24.64 23.14
C SER A 185 -19.20 24.78 24.64
N SER A 186 -19.09 23.66 25.36
CA SER A 186 -18.67 23.61 26.76
C SER A 186 -17.22 24.05 26.91
N TRP A 187 -16.92 24.71 28.02
CA TRP A 187 -15.56 25.04 28.42
C TRP A 187 -14.85 23.80 28.98
N GLN A 188 -13.61 23.55 28.55
CA GLN A 188 -12.84 22.39 29.01
C GLN A 188 -12.14 22.65 30.37
N ASP A 189 -12.08 23.91 30.81
CA ASP A 189 -11.40 24.38 32.04
C ASP A 189 -12.16 24.07 33.34
N GLY A 190 -13.30 23.37 33.29
CA GLY A 190 -14.07 22.95 34.49
C GLY A 190 -14.89 24.05 35.18
N ARG A 191 -14.89 25.28 34.67
CA ARG A 191 -15.70 26.40 35.20
C ARG A 191 -17.21 26.17 35.21
N GLU A 192 -17.69 25.23 34.39
CA GLU A 192 -19.10 24.83 34.31
C GLU A 192 -19.47 23.76 35.37
N ASP A 193 -18.47 23.12 35.99
CA ASP A 193 -18.68 22.12 37.06
C ASP A 193 -18.90 22.76 38.44
N ILE A 194 -18.75 24.09 38.55
CA ILE A 194 -18.91 24.84 39.80
C ILE A 194 -20.40 25.09 40.02
N VAL A 195 -21.05 24.16 40.72
CA VAL A 195 -22.42 24.35 41.23
C VAL A 195 -22.33 25.15 42.54
N PRO A 196 -23.09 26.25 42.70
CA PRO A 196 -23.16 27.00 43.96
C PRO A 196 -23.81 26.21 45.10
#